data_AF-A0A2V9Y0X6-F1
#
_entry.id   AF-A0A2V9Y0X6-F1
#
_cell.length_a   1.000
_cell.length_b   1.000
_cell.length_c   1.000
_cell.angle_alpha   90.00
_cell.angle_beta   90.00
_cell.angle_gamma   90.00
#
_symmetry.space_group_name_H-M   'P 1'
#
loop_
_entity.id
_entity.type
_entity.pdbx_description
1 polymer ?
#
loop_
_entity_poly.entity_id
_entity_poly.type
_entity_poly.pdbx_seq_one_letter_code
_entity_poly.pdbx_strand_id
1 'polypeptide(L)'
;MSLVSVSILILWIVLYSVSGPSTHIGSFFGNAIADWTGVVVTVIATKYMYEKGSAESRRPPKDLLSPTLERLRDHSLTIFLLATGIGWAVLYASMNSEAKWGQVVGNIVSEWTQILGLVVMTKRLIEPRSKESAR
;
A
#
# COMPACT_ATOMS: atom_id res chain seq x y z
N MET A 1 -0.82 -3.03 16.24
CA MET A 1 -1.44 -2.97 14.90
C MET A 1 -0.81 -3.94 13.91
N SER A 2 0.50 -3.91 13.64
CA SER A 2 1.13 -4.76 12.61
C SER A 2 0.96 -6.28 12.81
N LEU A 3 1.00 -6.79 14.05
CA LEU A 3 0.81 -8.22 14.31
C LEU A 3 -0.63 -8.67 14.02
N VAL A 4 -1.61 -7.86 14.39
CA VAL A 4 -3.04 -8.17 14.22
C VAL A 4 -3.40 -8.18 12.74
N SER A 5 -2.94 -7.19 11.97
CA SER A 5 -3.21 -7.13 10.53
C SER A 5 -2.58 -8.31 9.77
N VAL A 6 -1.36 -8.73 10.16
CA VAL A 6 -0.71 -9.92 9.59
C VAL A 6 -1.48 -11.19 9.93
N SER A 7 -1.95 -11.37 11.17
CA SER A 7 -2.74 -12.54 11.55
C SER A 7 -4.06 -12.63 10.78
N ILE A 8 -4.72 -11.50 10.53
CA ILE A 8 -5.96 -11.45 9.73
C ILE A 8 -5.68 -11.80 8.26
N LEU A 9 -4.58 -11.31 7.68
CA LEU A 9 -4.17 -11.67 6.33
C LEU A 9 -3.88 -13.18 6.22
N ILE A 10 -3.18 -13.75 7.20
CA ILE A 10 -2.91 -15.20 7.24
C ILE A 10 -4.22 -15.99 7.32
N LEU A 11 -5.18 -15.55 8.14
CA LEU A 11 -6.49 -16.18 8.23
C LEU A 11 -7.19 -16.21 6.86
N TRP A 12 -7.22 -15.11 6.12
CA TRP A 12 -7.82 -15.07 4.79
C TRP A 12 -7.09 -15.98 3.79
N ILE A 13 -5.75 -16.05 3.86
CA ILE A 13 -4.95 -16.96 3.03
C ILE A 13 -5.31 -18.42 3.32
N VAL A 14 -5.45 -18.80 4.59
CA VAL A 14 -5.83 -20.18 4.99
C VAL A 14 -7.24 -20.49 4.51
N LEU A 15 -8.21 -19.61 4.78
CA LEU A 15 -9.60 -19.77 4.35
C LEU A 15 -9.72 -19.86 2.82
N TYR A 16 -8.97 -19.04 2.08
CA TYR A 16 -8.94 -19.10 0.63
C TYR A 16 -8.31 -20.39 0.13
N SER A 17 -7.22 -20.87 0.77
CA SER A 17 -6.51 -22.08 0.35
C SER A 17 -7.42 -23.32 0.38
N VAL A 18 -8.26 -23.45 1.41
CA VAL A 18 -9.19 -24.58 1.57
C VAL A 18 -10.52 -24.40 0.82
N SER A 19 -10.81 -23.20 0.31
CA SER A 19 -12.07 -22.90 -0.40
C SER A 19 -11.95 -23.05 -1.92
N GLY A 20 -13.03 -23.48 -2.56
CA GLY A 20 -13.10 -23.53 -4.03
C GLY A 20 -13.16 -22.12 -4.64
N PRO A 21 -12.32 -21.79 -5.64
CA PRO A 21 -12.31 -20.46 -6.28
C PRO A 21 -13.62 -20.10 -6.98
N SER A 22 -14.36 -21.10 -7.46
CA SER A 22 -15.65 -20.95 -8.15
C SER A 22 -16.83 -20.73 -7.20
N THR A 23 -16.60 -20.69 -5.89
CA THR A 23 -17.65 -20.43 -4.90
C THR A 23 -17.67 -18.94 -4.55
N HIS A 24 -18.86 -18.37 -4.32
CA HIS A 24 -19.02 -16.98 -3.89
C HIS A 24 -18.17 -16.64 -2.66
N ILE A 25 -18.02 -17.62 -1.75
CA ILE A 25 -17.22 -17.50 -0.53
C ILE A 25 -15.72 -17.48 -0.84
N GLY A 26 -15.25 -18.34 -1.76
CA GLY A 26 -13.86 -18.35 -2.22
C GLY A 26 -13.47 -17.03 -2.89
N SER A 27 -14.32 -16.50 -3.76
CA SER A 27 -14.11 -15.18 -4.39
C SER A 27 -14.01 -14.06 -3.35
N PHE A 28 -14.90 -14.07 -2.35
CA PHE A 28 -14.85 -13.11 -1.24
C PHE A 28 -13.53 -13.18 -0.45
N PHE A 29 -13.03 -14.38 -0.14
CA PHE A 29 -11.74 -14.52 0.55
C PHE A 29 -10.58 -14.01 -0.31
N GLY A 30 -10.62 -14.24 -1.62
CA GLY A 30 -9.63 -13.71 -2.56
C GLY A 30 -9.58 -12.17 -2.58
N ASN A 31 -10.74 -11.52 -2.58
CA ASN A 31 -10.83 -10.05 -2.46
C ASN A 31 -10.31 -9.59 -1.09
N ALA A 32 -10.73 -10.25 0.00
CA ALA A 32 -10.29 -9.90 1.33
C ALA A 32 -8.75 -10.00 1.49
N ILE A 33 -8.10 -10.97 0.83
CA ILE A 33 -6.63 -11.04 0.80
C ILE A 33 -6.04 -9.76 0.19
N ALA A 34 -6.59 -9.27 -0.93
CA ALA A 34 -6.09 -8.06 -1.57
C ALA A 34 -6.23 -6.84 -0.65
N ASP A 35 -7.41 -6.65 -0.06
CA ASP A 35 -7.71 -5.53 0.83
C ASP A 35 -6.80 -5.54 2.06
N TRP A 36 -6.68 -6.69 2.73
CA TRP A 36 -5.85 -6.84 3.93
C TRP A 36 -4.35 -6.77 3.61
N THR A 37 -3.93 -7.13 2.41
CA THR A 37 -2.56 -6.91 1.93
C THR A 37 -2.28 -5.41 1.83
N GLY A 38 -3.21 -4.64 1.27
CA GLY A 38 -3.13 -3.17 1.24
C GLY A 38 -3.06 -2.56 2.64
N VAL A 39 -3.87 -3.04 3.58
CA VAL A 39 -3.85 -2.60 4.99
C VAL A 39 -2.51 -2.90 5.67
N VAL A 40 -2.00 -4.14 5.55
CA VAL A 40 -0.72 -4.53 6.15
C VAL A 40 0.41 -3.65 5.61
N VAL A 41 0.45 -3.47 4.30
CA VAL A 41 1.48 -2.64 3.66
C VAL A 41 1.35 -1.18 4.08
N THR A 42 0.13 -0.63 4.15
CA THR A 42 -0.08 0.75 4.63
C THR A 42 0.36 0.92 6.08
N VAL A 43 -0.01 -0.01 6.98
CA VAL A 43 0.42 0.05 8.39
C VAL A 43 1.95 -0.02 8.51
N ILE A 44 2.60 -0.88 7.72
CA ILE A 44 4.06 -1.00 7.69
C ILE A 44 4.69 0.27 7.11
N ALA A 45 4.20 0.76 5.97
CA ALA A 45 4.70 1.96 5.33
C ALA A 45 4.57 3.17 6.27
N THR A 46 3.42 3.38 6.90
CA THR A 46 3.22 4.47 7.85
C THR A 46 4.14 4.31 9.06
N LYS A 47 4.28 3.11 9.63
CA LYS A 47 5.16 2.87 10.77
C LYS A 47 6.65 3.07 10.43
N TYR A 48 7.12 2.55 9.31
CA TYR A 48 8.55 2.57 8.98
C TYR A 48 8.99 3.83 8.23
N MET A 49 8.10 4.46 7.45
CA MET A 49 8.44 5.61 6.61
C MET A 49 8.03 6.92 7.27
N TYR A 50 6.89 6.95 7.96
CA TYR A 50 6.43 8.13 8.69
C TYR A 50 6.85 8.11 10.16
N GLU A 51 6.53 7.07 10.95
CA GLU A 51 6.85 7.09 12.39
C GLU A 51 8.36 6.99 12.68
N LYS A 52 9.11 6.18 11.93
CA LYS A 52 10.58 6.07 12.09
C LYS A 52 11.35 7.34 11.68
N GLY A 53 10.69 8.28 11.01
CA GLY A 53 11.22 9.59 10.60
C GLY A 53 10.41 10.79 11.12
N SER A 54 9.43 10.57 12.00
CA SER A 54 8.50 11.61 12.42
C SER A 54 9.19 12.61 13.35
N ALA A 55 9.26 13.84 12.86
CA ALA A 55 9.72 15.03 13.59
C ALA A 55 8.85 15.37 14.82
N GLU A 56 7.71 14.67 15.03
CA GLU A 56 6.87 14.79 16.22
C GLU A 56 7.53 14.16 17.48
N SER A 57 8.48 13.22 17.31
CA SER A 57 9.26 12.68 18.43
C SER A 57 10.59 13.43 18.63
N ARG A 58 11.25 13.87 17.55
CA ARG A 58 12.40 14.79 17.59
C ARG A 58 12.49 15.53 16.26
N ARG A 59 12.30 16.86 16.27
CA ARG A 59 12.69 17.72 15.14
C ARG A 59 14.17 17.44 14.81
N PRO A 60 14.52 16.92 13.62
CA PRO A 60 15.91 16.85 13.22
C PRO A 60 16.44 18.29 13.09
N PRO A 61 17.68 18.59 13.51
CA PRO A 61 18.29 19.88 13.24
C PRO A 61 18.26 20.14 11.72
N LYS A 62 17.80 21.34 11.33
CA LYS A 62 17.50 21.73 9.95
C LYS A 62 18.71 21.76 9.00
N ASP A 63 19.91 21.35 9.45
CA ASP A 63 21.17 21.55 8.73
C ASP A 63 21.87 20.27 8.20
N LEU A 64 21.28 19.08 8.35
CA LEU A 64 21.99 17.82 8.03
C LEU A 64 21.43 16.98 6.87
N LEU A 65 20.27 17.33 6.32
CA LEU A 65 19.68 16.57 5.21
C LEU A 65 19.79 17.36 3.91
N SER A 66 20.40 16.76 2.90
CA SER A 66 20.50 17.36 1.57
C SER A 66 19.09 17.53 0.96
N PRO A 67 18.87 18.54 0.10
CA PRO A 67 17.56 18.82 -0.51
C PRO A 67 16.96 17.62 -1.26
N THR A 68 17.82 16.74 -1.76
CA THR A 68 17.43 15.50 -2.44
C THR A 68 16.90 14.45 -1.48
N LEU A 69 17.49 14.33 -0.28
CA LEU A 69 17.04 13.36 0.73
C LEU A 69 15.71 13.78 1.36
N GLU A 70 15.48 15.08 1.54
CA GLU A 70 14.17 15.60 1.96
C GLU A 70 13.09 15.30 0.92
N ARG A 71 13.39 15.55 -0.37
CA ARG A 71 12.45 15.26 -1.44
C ARG A 71 12.11 13.77 -1.57
N LEU A 72 13.11 12.90 -1.36
CA LEU A 72 12.92 11.44 -1.32
C LEU A 72 12.08 11.02 -0.11
N ARG A 73 12.26 11.64 1.06
CA ARG A 73 11.42 11.40 2.24
C ARG A 73 9.96 11.79 1.96
N ASP A 74 9.75 12.97 1.36
CA ASP A 74 8.39 13.48 1.05
C ASP A 74 7.67 12.64 -0.02
N HIS A 75 8.43 12.04 -0.95
CA HIS A 75 7.90 11.18 -2.00
C HIS A 75 8.03 9.69 -1.70
N SER A 76 8.57 9.33 -0.53
CA SER A 76 8.93 7.96 -0.18
C SER A 76 7.73 7.03 -0.33
N LEU A 77 6.57 7.41 0.19
CA LEU A 77 5.33 6.63 0.09
C LEU A 77 4.92 6.40 -1.37
N THR A 78 4.97 7.44 -2.20
CA THR A 78 4.62 7.34 -3.63
C THR A 78 5.59 6.43 -4.38
N ILE A 79 6.90 6.56 -4.12
CA ILE A 79 7.95 5.72 -4.73
C ILE A 79 7.78 4.27 -4.29
N PHE A 80 7.52 4.04 -3.01
CA PHE A 80 7.29 2.70 -2.46
C PHE A 80 6.05 2.04 -3.08
N LEU A 81 4.92 2.76 -3.18
CA LEU A 81 3.70 2.26 -3.82
C LEU A 81 3.92 1.96 -5.31
N LEU A 82 4.66 2.80 -6.03
CA LEU A 82 5.02 2.55 -7.43
C LEU A 82 5.89 1.31 -7.58
N ALA A 83 6.97 1.19 -6.80
CA ALA A 83 7.89 0.06 -6.89
C ALA A 83 7.20 -1.26 -6.56
N THR A 84 6.41 -1.29 -5.47
CA THR A 84 5.65 -2.48 -5.08
C THR A 84 4.51 -2.79 -6.04
N GLY A 85 3.82 -1.77 -6.57
CA GLY A 85 2.78 -1.93 -7.58
C GLY A 85 3.31 -2.51 -8.90
N ILE A 86 4.49 -2.07 -9.34
CA ILE A 86 5.18 -2.67 -10.51
C ILE A 86 5.49 -4.15 -10.23
N GLY A 87 6.01 -4.47 -9.04
CA GLY A 87 6.27 -5.86 -8.65
C GLY A 87 5.02 -6.74 -8.75
N TRP A 88 3.88 -6.26 -8.24
CA TRP A 88 2.60 -6.96 -8.35
C TRP A 88 2.10 -7.07 -9.80
N ALA A 89 2.26 -6.02 -10.61
CA ALA A 89 1.86 -6.04 -12.02
C ALA A 89 2.70 -7.03 -12.84
N VAL A 90 4.01 -7.10 -12.60
CA VAL A 90 4.91 -8.07 -13.24
C VAL A 90 4.54 -9.50 -12.81
N LEU A 91 4.28 -9.70 -11.51
CA LEU A 91 3.83 -11.01 -11.02
C LEU A 91 2.51 -11.41 -11.68
N TYR A 92 1.52 -10.50 -11.73
CA TYR A 92 0.25 -10.75 -12.39
C TYR A 92 0.41 -11.11 -13.87
N ALA A 93 1.26 -10.38 -14.60
CA ALA A 93 1.53 -10.63 -16.01
C ALA A 93 2.17 -12.01 -16.27
N SER A 94 2.86 -12.57 -15.27
CA SER A 94 3.44 -13.92 -15.35
C SER A 94 2.46 -15.04 -14.98
N MET A 95 1.26 -14.70 -14.48
CA MET A 95 0.27 -15.66 -13.98
C MET A 95 -0.88 -15.84 -14.97
N ASN A 96 -1.48 -17.03 -14.99
CA ASN A 96 -2.76 -17.22 -15.65
C ASN A 96 -3.83 -16.47 -14.84
N SER A 97 -4.43 -15.43 -15.44
CA SER A 97 -5.44 -14.57 -14.81
C SER A 97 -6.71 -15.31 -14.39
N GLU A 98 -7.03 -16.43 -15.03
CA GLU A 98 -8.20 -17.25 -14.68
C GLU A 98 -7.90 -18.27 -13.58
N ALA A 99 -6.62 -18.50 -13.27
CA ALA A 99 -6.24 -19.34 -12.15
C ALA A 99 -6.63 -18.66 -10.82
N LYS A 100 -6.98 -19.48 -9.83
CA LYS A 100 -7.34 -19.07 -8.46
C LYS A 100 -6.47 -17.91 -7.95
N TRP A 101 -5.16 -18.13 -7.85
CA TRP A 101 -4.23 -17.10 -7.37
C TRP A 101 -4.01 -15.95 -8.35
N GLY A 102 -4.22 -16.16 -9.65
CA GLY A 102 -4.22 -15.08 -10.65
C GLY A 102 -5.28 -14.03 -10.32
N GLN A 103 -6.49 -14.45 -9.96
CA GLN A 103 -7.56 -13.53 -9.54
C GLN A 103 -7.17 -12.71 -8.32
N VAL A 104 -6.58 -13.34 -7.29
CA VAL A 104 -6.12 -12.63 -6.07
C VAL A 104 -5.05 -11.59 -6.39
N VAL A 105 -4.06 -11.97 -7.20
CA VAL A 105 -2.98 -11.06 -7.59
C VAL A 105 -3.52 -9.92 -8.45
N GLY A 106 -4.47 -10.18 -9.34
CA GLY A 106 -5.17 -9.15 -10.11
C GLY A 106 -5.89 -8.15 -9.21
N ASN A 107 -6.58 -8.62 -8.17
CA ASN A 107 -7.22 -7.76 -7.18
C ASN A 107 -6.20 -6.92 -6.41
N ILE A 108 -5.05 -7.49 -6.03
CA ILE A 108 -3.97 -6.74 -5.38
C ILE A 108 -3.47 -5.60 -6.29
N VAL A 109 -3.29 -5.87 -7.58
CA VAL A 109 -2.88 -4.84 -8.56
C VAL A 109 -3.94 -3.72 -8.66
N SER A 110 -5.23 -4.08 -8.66
CA SER A 110 -6.34 -3.12 -8.68
C SER A 110 -6.31 -2.22 -7.44
N GLU A 111 -6.24 -2.81 -6.25
CA GLU A 111 -6.17 -2.08 -4.98
C GLU A 111 -4.94 -1.16 -4.92
N TRP A 112 -3.77 -1.63 -5.38
CA TRP A 112 -2.56 -0.79 -5.45
C TRP A 112 -2.75 0.42 -6.36
N THR A 113 -3.41 0.23 -7.50
CA THR A 113 -3.71 1.30 -8.44
C THR A 113 -4.67 2.32 -7.82
N GLN A 114 -5.66 1.85 -7.05
CA GLN A 114 -6.60 2.72 -6.31
C GLN A 114 -5.89 3.53 -5.21
N ILE A 115 -5.07 2.90 -4.37
CA ILE A 115 -4.30 3.58 -3.31
C ILE A 115 -3.36 4.61 -3.94
N LEU A 116 -2.66 4.26 -5.02
CA LEU A 116 -1.78 5.19 -5.73
C LEU A 116 -2.57 6.37 -6.30
N GLY A 117 -3.72 6.12 -6.94
CA GLY A 117 -4.61 7.15 -7.44
C GLY A 117 -5.05 8.11 -6.34
N LEU A 118 -5.44 7.59 -5.18
CA LEU A 118 -5.80 8.39 -4.01
C LEU A 118 -4.64 9.27 -3.54
N VAL A 119 -3.43 8.70 -3.40
CA VAL A 119 -2.23 9.45 -2.99
C VAL A 119 -1.86 10.55 -3.98
N VAL A 120 -1.99 10.29 -5.29
CA VAL A 120 -1.71 11.30 -6.32
C VAL A 120 -2.77 12.41 -6.28
N MET A 121 -4.04 12.06 -6.12
CA MET A 121 -5.13 13.03 -6.02
C MET A 121 -4.99 13.91 -4.79
N THR A 122 -4.67 13.36 -3.61
CA THR A 122 -4.49 14.17 -2.39
C THR A 122 -3.32 15.14 -2.52
N LYS A 123 -2.18 14.69 -3.08
CA LYS A 123 -1.02 15.57 -3.36
C LYS A 123 -1.33 16.66 -4.38
N ARG A 124 -2.14 16.38 -5.41
CA ARG A 124 -2.43 17.33 -6.50
C ARG A 124 -3.66 18.22 -6.27
N LEU A 125 -4.62 17.82 -5.44
CA LEU A 125 -5.88 18.56 -5.25
C LEU A 125 -5.98 19.24 -3.90
N ILE A 126 -5.38 18.67 -2.85
CA ILE A 126 -5.50 19.18 -1.47
C ILE A 126 -4.26 20.00 -1.09
N GLU A 127 -3.08 19.46 -1.36
CA GLU A 127 -1.80 20.10 -1.00
C GLU A 127 -1.48 21.43 -1.72
N PRO A 128 -1.90 21.70 -2.98
CA PRO A 128 -1.62 23.00 -3.61
C PRO A 128 -2.38 24.16 -2.95
N ARG A 129 -3.55 23.91 -2.36
CA ARG A 129 -4.36 24.94 -1.67
C ARG A 129 -3.93 25.18 -0.23
N SER A 130 -3.19 24.26 0.40
CA SER A 130 -2.76 24.41 1.79
C SER A 130 -1.60 25.40 1.98
N LYS A 131 -0.97 25.89 0.90
CA LYS A 131 0.05 26.95 1.00
C LYS A 131 -0.54 28.37 1.06
N GLU A 132 -1.86 28.53 1.03
CA GLU A 132 -2.52 29.84 0.96
C GLU A 132 -3.09 30.40 2.27
N SER A 133 -3.13 29.64 3.37
CA SER A 133 -3.60 30.18 4.68
C SER A 133 -2.47 30.83 5.50
N ALA A 134 -1.45 31.36 4.83
CA ALA A 134 -0.46 32.26 5.42
C ALA A 134 -0.67 33.65 4.81
N ARG A 135 -1.77 34.30 5.19
CA ARG A 135 -1.96 35.74 5.09
C ARG A 135 -2.79 36.23 6.26
#